data_AF-A0A836C5F2-F1
#
_entry.id   AF-A0A836C5F2-F1
#
_cell.length_a   1.000
_cell.length_b   1.000
_cell.length_c   1.000
_cell.angle_alpha   90.00
_cell.angle_beta   90.00
_cell.angle_gamma   90.00
#
_symmetry.space_group_name_H-M   'P 1'
#
loop_
_entity.id
_entity.type
_entity.pdbx_description
1 polymer ?
#
loop_
_entity_poly.entity_id
_entity_poly.type
_entity_poly.pdbx_seq_one_letter_code
_entity_poly.pdbx_strand_id
1 'polypeptide(L)'
;MPYQCEPSSAEGGAETCNEKNFKYYAEEIETGKHFKKSCKLTSSHHDFRIIDALPEAVRNTTLLIVNLREPAARAVSHFHMLRRHGNADALNASVVDYFVRHPVGLSISRNRMTRVLGGEFCCKSGSKVSYVKSDLLTRALARLDQFCVVGLTDRVQDTMLYVQHALDLDGKDRRPKNLHYHNNAKSYQPVDDDVVKALREANAADLRLYEAGAERFAAQMKAIGVEGSEDGVGVGDGE
;
A
#
# COMPACT_ATOMS: atom_id res chain seq x y z
N MET A 1 -16.45 -9.75 -14.19
CA MET A 1 -15.28 -10.67 -14.19
C MET A 1 -14.92 -10.95 -12.74
N PRO A 2 -14.76 -12.20 -12.30
CA PRO A 2 -14.66 -12.47 -10.89
C PRO A 2 -13.30 -12.02 -10.37
N TYR A 3 -13.34 -11.17 -9.34
CA TYR A 3 -12.19 -10.89 -8.49
C TYR A 3 -11.70 -12.23 -7.92
N GLN A 4 -10.52 -12.69 -8.31
CA GLN A 4 -9.85 -13.79 -7.60
C GLN A 4 -9.35 -13.22 -6.28
N CYS A 5 -10.24 -13.21 -5.28
CA CYS A 5 -9.83 -13.24 -3.89
C CYS A 5 -9.24 -14.63 -3.65
N GLU A 6 -7.94 -14.71 -3.36
CA GLU A 6 -7.43 -15.92 -2.72
C GLU A 6 -8.22 -16.12 -1.41
N PRO A 7 -8.63 -17.36 -1.09
CA PRO A 7 -9.39 -17.64 0.11
C PRO A 7 -8.55 -17.24 1.34
N SER A 8 -8.97 -16.19 2.04
CA SER A 8 -8.27 -15.69 3.23
C SER A 8 -8.56 -16.50 4.48
N SER A 9 -9.12 -17.70 4.37
CA SER A 9 -9.38 -18.58 5.52
C SER A 9 -9.44 -20.03 5.06
N ALA A 10 -8.63 -20.86 5.70
CA ALA A 10 -8.45 -22.29 5.41
C ALA A 10 -9.70 -23.18 5.64
N GLU A 11 -10.88 -22.60 5.88
CA GLU A 11 -12.08 -23.37 6.26
C GLU A 11 -13.37 -22.95 5.54
N GLY A 12 -13.32 -22.05 4.55
CA GLY A 12 -14.51 -21.59 3.81
C GLY A 12 -14.56 -22.13 2.38
N GLY A 13 -15.60 -22.89 2.04
CA GLY A 13 -15.86 -23.34 0.66
C GLY A 13 -15.96 -22.15 -0.31
N ALA A 14 -15.24 -22.25 -1.44
CA ALA A 14 -15.06 -21.17 -2.42
C ALA A 14 -16.37 -20.65 -3.05
N GLU A 15 -17.47 -21.40 -2.99
CA GLU A 15 -18.72 -21.03 -3.63
C GLU A 15 -19.56 -20.06 -2.78
N THR A 16 -19.64 -20.24 -1.46
CA THR A 16 -20.55 -19.45 -0.60
C THR A 16 -19.96 -18.12 -0.13
N CYS A 17 -18.63 -18.01 -0.05
CA CYS A 17 -17.96 -16.74 0.28
C CYS A 17 -18.05 -15.76 -0.90
N ASN A 18 -17.95 -16.29 -2.13
CA ASN A 18 -17.99 -15.49 -3.34
C ASN A 18 -19.39 -14.94 -3.61
N GLU A 19 -20.45 -15.75 -3.54
CA GLU A 19 -21.80 -15.28 -3.87
C GLU A 19 -22.31 -14.19 -2.92
N LYS A 20 -22.08 -14.34 -1.61
CA LYS A 20 -22.44 -13.31 -0.62
C LYS A 20 -21.67 -12.01 -0.83
N ASN A 21 -20.38 -12.10 -1.13
CA ASN A 21 -19.57 -10.93 -1.44
C ASN A 21 -20.03 -10.28 -2.75
N PHE A 22 -20.29 -11.04 -3.81
CA PHE A 22 -20.82 -10.50 -5.08
C PHE A 22 -22.15 -9.81 -4.90
N LYS A 23 -23.08 -10.45 -4.20
CA LYS A 23 -24.39 -9.86 -3.88
C LYS A 23 -24.21 -8.56 -3.08
N TYR A 24 -23.33 -8.56 -2.09
CA TYR A 24 -22.99 -7.35 -1.34
C TYR A 24 -22.36 -6.25 -2.22
N TYR A 25 -21.42 -6.58 -3.11
CA TYR A 25 -20.84 -5.61 -4.04
C TYR A 25 -21.91 -5.00 -4.96
N ALA A 26 -22.75 -5.84 -5.57
CA ALA A 26 -23.80 -5.38 -6.48
C ALA A 26 -24.89 -4.57 -5.75
N GLU A 27 -25.35 -5.03 -4.59
CA GLU A 27 -26.48 -4.41 -3.89
C GLU A 27 -26.07 -3.24 -3.01
N GLU A 28 -24.88 -3.26 -2.41
CA GLU A 28 -24.45 -2.27 -1.41
C GLU A 28 -23.35 -1.34 -1.92
N ILE A 29 -22.37 -1.83 -2.69
CA ILE A 29 -21.25 -1.00 -3.19
C ILE A 29 -21.62 -0.27 -4.49
N GLU A 30 -22.14 -0.96 -5.50
CA GLU A 30 -22.53 -0.36 -6.79
C GLU A 30 -23.70 0.63 -6.66
N THR A 31 -24.61 0.40 -5.72
CA THR A 31 -25.73 1.34 -5.46
C THR A 31 -25.33 2.50 -4.54
N GLY A 32 -24.13 2.45 -3.96
CA GLY A 32 -23.64 3.38 -2.95
C GLY A 32 -24.34 3.26 -1.59
N LYS A 33 -25.25 2.30 -1.39
CA LYS A 33 -26.02 2.12 -0.16
C LYS A 33 -25.14 1.83 1.06
N HIS A 34 -24.02 1.12 0.86
CA HIS A 34 -23.02 0.87 1.88
C HIS A 34 -22.48 2.15 2.53
N PHE A 35 -22.33 3.21 1.72
CA PHE A 35 -21.69 4.47 2.12
C PHE A 35 -22.69 5.51 2.67
N LYS A 36 -24.01 5.29 2.53
CA LYS A 36 -25.05 6.26 2.93
C LYS A 36 -25.36 6.29 4.43
N LYS A 37 -25.02 5.26 5.20
CA LYS A 37 -25.48 5.09 6.59
C LYS A 37 -24.47 5.51 7.66
N SER A 38 -23.18 5.63 7.31
CA SER A 38 -22.08 6.01 8.21
C SER A 38 -20.79 6.14 7.41
N CYS A 39 -19.79 6.85 7.94
CA CYS A 39 -18.43 6.75 7.40
C CYS A 39 -17.95 5.30 7.49
N LYS A 40 -17.53 4.73 6.36
CA LYS A 40 -17.00 3.37 6.26
C LYS A 40 -15.54 3.43 5.86
N LEU A 41 -14.70 2.64 6.55
CA LEU A 41 -13.31 2.43 6.17
C LEU A 41 -13.21 1.10 5.44
N THR A 42 -12.76 1.14 4.19
CA THR A 42 -12.41 -0.05 3.41
C THR A 42 -10.90 -0.12 3.24
N SER A 43 -10.30 -1.23 3.65
CA SER A 43 -8.88 -1.51 3.45
C SER A 43 -8.73 -2.86 2.75
N SER A 44 -8.01 -2.88 1.64
CA SER A 44 -7.93 -4.03 0.76
C SER A 44 -6.77 -3.87 -0.21
N HIS A 45 -6.20 -4.99 -0.67
CA HIS A 45 -5.15 -5.01 -1.69
C HIS A 45 -5.75 -4.85 -3.11
N HIS A 46 -6.40 -3.72 -3.35
CA HIS A 46 -6.95 -3.38 -4.66
C HIS A 46 -6.07 -2.34 -5.36
N ASP A 47 -6.07 -2.41 -6.68
CA ASP A 47 -5.48 -1.35 -7.50
C ASP A 47 -6.45 -0.19 -7.68
N PHE A 48 -5.96 0.94 -8.15
CA PHE A 48 -6.74 2.17 -8.20
C PHE A 48 -8.02 2.08 -9.05
N ARG A 49 -8.16 1.06 -9.92
CA ARG A 49 -9.37 0.87 -10.72
C ARG A 49 -10.60 0.61 -9.87
N ILE A 50 -10.45 0.17 -8.61
CA ILE A 50 -11.60 0.08 -7.71
C ILE A 50 -12.27 1.43 -7.53
N ILE A 51 -11.48 2.52 -7.44
CA ILE A 51 -12.00 3.89 -7.35
C ILE A 51 -12.66 4.29 -8.67
N ASP A 52 -12.06 3.92 -9.80
CA ASP A 52 -12.63 4.16 -11.12
C ASP A 52 -13.97 3.42 -11.33
N ALA A 53 -14.18 2.31 -10.61
CA ALA A 53 -15.41 1.52 -10.65
C ALA A 53 -16.51 2.01 -9.70
N LEU A 54 -16.19 2.86 -8.72
CA LEU A 54 -17.21 3.43 -7.84
C LEU A 54 -18.14 4.37 -8.62
N PRO A 55 -19.46 4.37 -8.33
CA PRO A 55 -20.38 5.37 -8.86
C PRO A 55 -19.87 6.78 -8.56
N GLU A 56 -20.07 7.72 -9.47
CA GLU A 56 -19.56 9.09 -9.33
C GLU A 56 -19.98 9.75 -8.01
N ALA A 57 -21.24 9.61 -7.61
CA ALA A 57 -21.75 10.14 -6.34
C ALA A 57 -21.03 9.58 -5.10
N VAL A 58 -20.58 8.32 -5.17
CA VAL A 58 -19.79 7.69 -4.09
C VAL A 58 -18.35 8.15 -4.16
N ARG A 59 -17.76 8.18 -5.36
CA ARG A 59 -16.37 8.60 -5.58
C ARG A 59 -16.12 10.02 -5.09
N ASN A 60 -17.03 10.95 -5.38
CA ASN A 60 -16.94 12.36 -4.98
C ASN A 60 -17.05 12.56 -3.46
N THR A 61 -17.52 11.54 -2.73
CA THR A 61 -17.61 11.55 -1.26
C THR A 61 -16.64 10.57 -0.61
N THR A 62 -15.74 9.96 -1.40
CA THR A 62 -14.75 9.01 -0.90
C THR A 62 -13.43 9.72 -0.60
N LEU A 63 -12.99 9.64 0.65
CA LEU A 63 -11.65 10.08 1.04
C LEU A 63 -10.64 8.99 0.77
N LEU A 64 -9.65 9.30 -0.05
CA LEU A 64 -8.57 8.37 -0.38
C LEU A 64 -7.37 8.63 0.51
N ILE A 65 -6.89 7.57 1.15
CA ILE A 65 -5.67 7.57 1.97
C ILE A 65 -4.75 6.49 1.41
N VAL A 66 -3.49 6.84 1.16
CA VAL A 66 -2.44 5.89 0.80
C VAL A 66 -1.28 6.02 1.78
N ASN A 67 -0.62 4.90 2.04
CA ASN A 67 0.64 4.88 2.78
C ASN A 67 1.70 4.22 1.90
N LEU A 68 2.77 4.94 1.60
CA LEU A 68 3.88 4.48 0.77
C LEU A 68 5.03 3.99 1.67
N ARG A 69 5.92 3.18 1.11
CA ARG A 69 7.12 2.70 1.79
C ARG A 69 8.28 2.71 0.82
N GLU A 70 9.47 3.03 1.32
CA GLU A 70 10.68 2.98 0.52
C GLU A 70 10.76 1.63 -0.24
N PRO A 71 11.00 1.63 -1.57
CA PRO A 71 10.77 0.44 -2.39
C PRO A 71 11.61 -0.79 -2.01
N ALA A 72 12.88 -0.60 -1.63
CA ALA A 72 13.75 -1.69 -1.22
C ALA A 72 13.34 -2.22 0.16
N ALA A 73 13.05 -1.34 1.12
CA ALA A 73 12.53 -1.72 2.44
C ALA A 73 11.20 -2.47 2.35
N ARG A 74 10.31 -2.06 1.42
CA ARG A 74 9.07 -2.77 1.10
C ARG A 74 9.37 -4.18 0.56
N ALA A 75 10.29 -4.30 -0.39
CA ALA A 75 10.67 -5.58 -0.95
C ALA A 75 11.22 -6.52 0.13
N VAL A 76 12.22 -6.08 0.90
CA VAL A 76 12.79 -6.88 2.01
C VAL A 76 11.71 -7.33 3.00
N SER A 77 10.84 -6.42 3.43
CA SER A 77 9.75 -6.74 4.35
C SER A 77 8.78 -7.78 3.76
N HIS A 78 8.47 -7.69 2.48
CA HIS A 78 7.60 -8.64 1.80
C HIS A 78 8.27 -10.02 1.66
N PHE A 79 9.57 -10.05 1.36
CA PHE A 79 10.34 -11.29 1.29
C PHE A 79 10.31 -12.07 2.61
N HIS A 80 10.58 -11.38 3.72
CA HIS A 80 10.53 -12.02 5.04
C HIS A 80 9.11 -12.45 5.43
N MET A 81 8.08 -11.69 5.03
CA MET A 81 6.69 -12.11 5.22
C MET A 81 6.41 -13.43 4.47
N LEU A 82 6.83 -13.55 3.21
CA LEU A 82 6.68 -14.79 2.43
C LEU A 82 7.40 -15.98 3.08
N ARG A 83 8.63 -15.78 3.57
CA ARG A 83 9.38 -16.83 4.29
C ARG A 83 8.67 -17.28 5.57
N ARG A 84 8.11 -16.35 6.35
CA ARG A 84 7.34 -16.69 7.56
C ARG A 84 6.07 -17.48 7.26
N HIS A 85 5.46 -17.26 6.09
CA HIS A 85 4.30 -18.01 5.63
C HIS A 85 4.66 -19.29 4.86
N GLY A 86 5.93 -19.72 4.89
CA GLY A 86 6.35 -21.00 4.31
C GLY A 86 6.36 -21.04 2.79
N ASN A 87 6.44 -19.88 2.11
CA ASN A 87 6.54 -19.86 0.66
C ASN A 87 7.84 -20.53 0.20
N ALA A 88 7.72 -21.67 -0.50
CA ALA A 88 8.86 -22.53 -0.86
C ALA A 88 9.91 -21.80 -1.72
N ASP A 89 9.47 -20.99 -2.69
CA ASP A 89 10.39 -20.25 -3.55
C ASP A 89 11.18 -19.19 -2.76
N ALA A 90 10.53 -18.48 -1.84
CA ALA A 90 11.19 -17.49 -0.99
C ALA A 90 12.11 -18.11 0.06
N LEU A 91 11.80 -19.32 0.56
CA LEU A 91 12.65 -20.04 1.51
C LEU A 91 14.00 -20.47 0.90
N ASN A 92 14.01 -20.73 -0.41
CA ASN A 92 15.16 -21.26 -1.14
C ASN A 92 15.92 -20.20 -1.96
N ALA A 93 15.62 -18.91 -1.78
CA ALA A 93 16.21 -17.82 -2.53
C ALA A 93 16.79 -16.73 -1.60
N SER A 94 17.65 -15.87 -2.14
CA SER A 94 17.91 -14.56 -1.54
C SER A 94 16.80 -13.57 -1.93
N VAL A 95 16.70 -12.43 -1.23
CA VAL A 95 15.72 -11.38 -1.60
C VAL A 95 15.95 -10.84 -3.01
N VAL A 96 17.22 -10.70 -3.42
CA VAL A 96 17.59 -10.23 -4.76
C VAL A 96 17.24 -11.28 -5.78
N ASP A 97 17.62 -12.54 -5.57
CA ASP A 97 17.29 -13.62 -6.51
C ASP A 97 15.78 -13.75 -6.69
N TYR A 98 15.03 -13.69 -5.59
CA TYR A 98 13.59 -13.80 -5.66
C TYR A 98 12.94 -12.59 -6.36
N PHE A 99 13.26 -11.35 -5.97
CA PHE A 99 12.55 -10.18 -6.50
C PHE A 99 13.13 -9.55 -7.76
N VAL A 100 14.35 -9.89 -8.15
CA VAL A 100 15.00 -9.35 -9.35
C VAL A 100 15.11 -10.39 -10.46
N ARG A 101 15.16 -11.69 -10.14
CA ARG A 101 15.43 -12.76 -11.12
C ARG A 101 14.29 -13.77 -11.22
N HIS A 102 13.69 -14.17 -10.11
CA HIS A 102 12.66 -15.21 -10.10
C HIS A 102 11.35 -14.71 -10.73
N PRO A 103 10.74 -15.42 -11.72
CA PRO A 103 9.55 -14.95 -12.41
C PRO A 103 8.37 -14.62 -11.49
N VAL A 104 8.14 -15.45 -10.46
CA VAL A 104 7.06 -15.23 -9.49
C VAL A 104 7.33 -13.97 -8.66
N GLY A 105 8.53 -13.83 -8.11
CA GLY A 105 8.88 -12.68 -7.27
C GLY A 105 8.87 -11.36 -8.05
N LEU A 106 9.41 -11.38 -9.28
CA LEU A 106 9.30 -10.26 -10.22
C LEU A 106 7.84 -9.82 -10.40
N SER A 107 6.93 -10.77 -10.60
CA SER A 107 5.51 -10.47 -10.87
C SER A 107 4.79 -9.80 -9.71
N ILE A 108 5.18 -10.08 -8.47
CA ILE A 108 4.53 -9.57 -7.25
C ILE A 108 5.25 -8.40 -6.59
N SER A 109 6.48 -8.08 -7.02
CA SER A 109 7.29 -7.04 -6.38
C SER A 109 7.67 -5.90 -7.29
N ARG A 110 8.02 -6.16 -8.55
CA ARG A 110 8.56 -5.12 -9.44
C ARG A 110 7.57 -3.98 -9.65
N ASN A 111 8.00 -2.77 -9.29
CA ASN A 111 7.24 -1.53 -9.40
C ASN A 111 5.80 -1.67 -8.86
N ARG A 112 5.64 -2.33 -7.72
CA ARG A 112 4.32 -2.70 -7.20
C ARG A 112 3.50 -1.48 -6.80
N MET A 113 4.09 -0.48 -6.14
CA MET A 113 3.33 0.73 -5.75
C MET A 113 2.84 1.47 -7.00
N THR A 114 3.72 1.70 -7.98
CA THR A 114 3.38 2.30 -9.26
C THR A 114 2.31 1.51 -10.00
N ARG A 115 2.36 0.18 -9.98
CA ARG A 115 1.33 -0.65 -10.61
C ARG A 115 -0.02 -0.58 -9.88
N VAL A 116 -0.01 -0.59 -8.55
CA VAL A 116 -1.23 -0.45 -7.73
C VAL A 116 -1.90 0.88 -8.02
N LEU A 117 -1.16 1.99 -7.89
CA LEU A 117 -1.69 3.33 -8.14
C LEU A 117 -1.99 3.54 -9.62
N GLY A 118 -1.20 2.95 -10.52
CA GLY A 118 -1.42 2.95 -11.97
C GLY A 118 -2.58 2.07 -12.44
N GLY A 119 -3.21 1.28 -11.56
CA GLY A 119 -4.39 0.47 -11.89
C GLY A 119 -4.06 -0.79 -12.70
N GLU A 120 -2.89 -1.36 -12.47
CA GLU A 120 -2.40 -2.60 -13.07
C GLU A 120 -1.85 -3.56 -12.00
N PHE A 121 -2.63 -3.73 -10.93
CA PHE A 121 -2.34 -4.67 -9.85
C PHE A 121 -3.50 -5.67 -9.74
N CYS A 122 -3.69 -6.45 -10.81
CA CYS A 122 -4.29 -7.78 -10.80
C CYS A 122 -4.20 -8.36 -12.22
N CYS A 123 -4.00 -9.68 -12.33
CA CYS A 123 -3.97 -10.40 -13.60
C CYS A 123 -5.32 -10.23 -14.32
N LYS A 124 -5.39 -9.31 -15.28
CA LYS A 124 -6.44 -9.37 -16.29
C LYS A 124 -6.24 -10.71 -17.02
N SER A 125 -7.20 -11.62 -16.90
CA SER A 125 -7.32 -12.81 -17.75
C SER A 125 -6.11 -13.76 -17.83
N GLY A 126 -5.23 -13.80 -16.81
CA GLY A 126 -3.98 -14.58 -16.87
C GLY A 126 -2.96 -14.08 -17.91
N SER A 127 -3.19 -12.89 -18.49
CA SER A 127 -2.26 -12.27 -19.43
C SER A 127 -1.03 -11.74 -18.69
N LYS A 128 0.16 -11.87 -19.30
CA LYS A 128 1.41 -11.38 -18.71
C LYS A 128 1.29 -9.88 -18.41
N VAL A 129 1.51 -9.50 -17.15
CA VAL A 129 1.60 -8.09 -16.76
C VAL A 129 2.82 -7.48 -17.44
N SER A 130 2.63 -6.36 -18.15
CA SER A 130 3.75 -5.59 -18.69
C SER A 130 4.31 -4.67 -17.61
N TYR A 131 5.49 -5.00 -17.11
CA TYR A 131 6.16 -4.27 -16.03
C TYR A 131 6.85 -2.96 -16.49
N VAL A 132 6.77 -2.66 -17.79
CA VAL A 132 7.56 -1.60 -18.46
C VAL A 132 6.67 -0.67 -19.29
N LYS A 133 5.36 -0.61 -19.01
CA LYS A 133 4.54 0.40 -19.68
C LYS A 133 4.97 1.79 -19.20
N SER A 134 5.46 2.60 -20.12
CA SER A 134 5.95 3.96 -19.87
C SER A 134 4.90 4.87 -19.26
N ASP A 135 3.61 4.56 -19.44
CA ASP A 135 2.49 5.36 -18.95
C ASP A 135 2.10 5.10 -17.49
N LEU A 136 2.57 4.00 -16.89
CA LEU A 136 2.13 3.59 -15.54
C LEU A 136 2.59 4.57 -14.47
N LEU A 137 3.84 5.03 -14.54
CA LEU A 137 4.36 6.01 -13.61
C LEU A 137 3.59 7.33 -13.74
N THR A 138 3.37 7.81 -14.97
CA THR A 138 2.60 9.02 -15.22
C THR A 138 1.19 8.93 -14.63
N ARG A 139 0.49 7.80 -14.85
CA ARG A 139 -0.83 7.56 -14.25
C ARG A 139 -0.78 7.51 -12.72
N ALA A 140 0.22 6.84 -12.16
CA ALA A 140 0.36 6.74 -10.70
C ALA A 140 0.63 8.10 -10.05
N LEU A 141 1.48 8.95 -10.66
CA LEU A 141 1.75 10.31 -10.21
C LEU A 141 0.49 11.18 -10.29
N ALA A 142 -0.22 11.18 -11.43
CA ALA A 142 -1.46 11.93 -11.57
C ALA A 142 -2.58 11.47 -10.62
N ARG A 143 -2.58 10.19 -10.23
CA ARG A 143 -3.52 9.66 -9.23
C ARG A 143 -3.11 9.96 -7.82
N LEU A 144 -1.82 10.15 -7.55
CA LEU A 144 -1.35 10.59 -6.25
C LEU A 144 -2.12 11.86 -5.86
N ASP A 145 -2.28 12.83 -6.77
CA ASP A 145 -3.06 14.08 -6.63
C ASP A 145 -4.48 13.89 -6.06
N GLN A 146 -5.10 12.75 -6.30
CA GLN A 146 -6.45 12.44 -5.83
C GLN A 146 -6.52 11.98 -4.37
N PHE A 147 -5.38 11.67 -3.73
CA PHE A 147 -5.36 11.20 -2.35
C PHE A 147 -5.47 12.36 -1.34
N CYS A 148 -6.47 12.31 -0.47
CA CYS A 148 -6.59 13.27 0.64
C CYS A 148 -5.36 13.19 1.57
N VAL A 149 -4.84 11.99 1.80
CA VAL A 149 -3.64 11.75 2.61
C VAL A 149 -2.65 10.87 1.85
N VAL A 150 -1.39 11.31 1.80
CA VAL A 150 -0.25 10.52 1.31
C VAL A 150 0.73 10.34 2.46
N GLY A 151 0.66 9.19 3.11
CA GLY A 151 1.53 8.84 4.23
C GLY A 151 2.80 8.12 3.81
N LEU A 152 3.75 8.05 4.76
CA LEU A 152 4.95 7.24 4.66
C LEU A 152 5.04 6.26 5.84
N THR A 153 5.41 5.00 5.55
CA THR A 153 5.39 3.91 6.53
C THR A 153 6.43 4.09 7.63
N ASP A 154 7.59 4.67 7.31
CA ASP A 154 8.64 5.05 8.25
C ASP A 154 8.28 6.30 9.08
N ARG A 155 7.22 7.03 8.69
CA ARG A 155 6.66 8.18 9.40
C ARG A 155 5.19 7.95 9.78
N VAL A 156 4.85 6.73 10.20
CA VAL A 156 3.43 6.35 10.41
C VAL A 156 2.73 7.18 11.48
N GLN A 157 3.42 7.59 12.55
CA GLN A 157 2.82 8.44 13.58
C GLN A 157 2.45 9.82 13.05
N ASP A 158 3.32 10.42 12.23
CA ASP A 158 3.06 11.69 11.56
C ASP A 158 1.98 11.53 10.49
N THR A 159 1.96 10.41 9.77
CA THR A 159 0.87 10.05 8.85
C THR A 159 -0.47 10.03 9.59
N MET A 160 -0.53 9.38 10.75
CA MET A 160 -1.77 9.30 11.52
C MET A 160 -2.17 10.65 12.12
N LEU A 161 -1.21 11.49 12.51
CA LEU A 161 -1.46 12.88 12.92
C LEU A 161 -2.15 13.66 11.78
N TYR A 162 -1.64 13.55 10.56
CA TYR A 162 -2.26 14.21 9.41
C TYR A 162 -3.64 13.60 9.07
N VAL A 163 -3.83 12.29 9.21
CA VAL A 163 -5.16 11.66 9.07
C VAL A 163 -6.16 12.24 10.08
N GLN A 164 -5.76 12.39 11.35
CA GLN A 164 -6.63 13.01 12.37
C GLN A 164 -6.99 14.44 12.00
N HIS A 165 -6.02 15.22 11.50
CA HIS A 165 -6.27 16.58 11.04
C HIS A 165 -7.23 16.61 9.83
N ALA A 166 -6.98 15.80 8.81
CA ALA A 166 -7.77 15.77 7.57
C ALA A 166 -9.22 15.29 7.80
N LEU A 167 -9.44 14.48 8.83
CA LEU A 167 -10.76 13.97 9.22
C LEU A 167 -11.42 14.77 10.36
N ASP A 168 -10.78 15.86 10.81
CA ASP A 168 -11.20 16.68 11.95
C ASP A 168 -11.53 15.84 13.21
N LEU A 169 -10.68 14.86 13.51
CA LEU A 169 -10.84 13.99 14.68
C LEU A 169 -10.32 14.67 15.94
N ASP A 170 -10.87 14.25 17.08
CA ASP A 170 -10.36 14.64 18.39
C ASP A 170 -8.86 14.25 18.53
N GLY A 171 -8.09 15.15 19.14
CA GLY A 171 -6.65 14.94 19.35
C GLY A 171 -5.77 15.18 18.11
N LYS A 172 -6.27 15.91 17.11
CA LYS A 172 -5.52 16.33 15.90
C LYS A 172 -4.22 17.10 16.14
N ASP A 173 -3.96 17.53 17.37
CA ASP A 173 -2.72 18.21 17.77
C ASP A 173 -1.71 17.26 18.45
N ARG A 174 -2.03 15.97 18.58
CA ARG A 174 -1.20 14.99 19.29
C ARG A 174 -0.98 13.74 18.47
N ARG A 175 0.30 13.40 18.25
CA ARG A 175 0.71 12.14 17.64
C ARG A 175 0.11 10.93 18.38
N PRO A 176 -0.52 9.97 17.68
CA PRO A 176 -1.01 8.74 18.29
C PRO A 176 0.14 7.97 18.96
N LYS A 177 -0.09 7.58 20.21
CA LYS A 177 0.82 6.71 20.96
C LYS A 177 0.51 5.24 20.63
N ASN A 178 1.52 4.37 20.74
CA ASN A 178 1.34 2.92 20.68
C ASN A 178 0.61 2.42 19.43
N LEU A 179 0.90 2.99 18.27
CA LEU A 179 0.62 2.29 17.01
C LEU A 179 1.42 1.00 17.11
N HIS A 180 0.76 -0.13 17.34
CA HIS A 180 1.41 -1.42 17.53
C HIS A 180 2.25 -1.73 16.29
N TYR A 181 3.52 -1.32 16.34
CA TYR A 181 4.54 -1.85 15.48
C TYR A 181 4.61 -3.32 15.87
N HIS A 182 4.06 -4.19 15.02
CA HIS A 182 4.47 -5.59 15.04
C HIS A 182 5.97 -5.56 14.76
N ASN A 183 6.76 -5.49 15.84
CA ASN A 183 8.12 -4.99 15.88
C ASN A 183 9.11 -6.04 15.37
N ASN A 184 8.76 -6.68 14.26
CA ASN A 184 9.61 -7.58 13.49
C ASN A 184 10.83 -6.82 12.94
N ALA A 185 10.84 -5.49 12.98
CA ALA A 185 12.01 -4.67 12.65
C ALA A 185 13.25 -5.08 13.46
N LYS A 186 13.10 -5.43 14.76
CA LYS A 186 14.21 -5.87 15.61
C LYS A 186 14.78 -7.24 15.23
N SER A 187 14.03 -8.06 14.47
CA SER A 187 14.49 -9.38 14.05
C SER A 187 15.06 -9.41 12.63
N TYR A 188 15.00 -8.29 11.90
CA TYR A 188 15.63 -8.19 10.59
C TYR A 188 17.10 -7.80 10.76
N GLN A 189 17.97 -8.59 10.15
CA GLN A 189 19.37 -8.22 9.99
C GLN A 189 19.46 -6.98 9.08
N PRO A 190 20.45 -6.11 9.29
CA PRO A 190 20.79 -5.07 8.33
C PRO A 190 20.91 -5.67 6.92
N VAL A 191 20.44 -4.93 5.93
CA VAL A 191 20.49 -5.35 4.53
C VAL A 191 21.69 -4.68 3.89
N ASP A 192 22.53 -5.46 3.22
CA ASP A 192 23.72 -4.96 2.54
C ASP A 192 23.38 -3.87 1.51
N ASP A 193 24.24 -2.84 1.41
CA ASP A 193 24.01 -1.69 0.51
C ASP A 193 23.86 -2.11 -0.96
N ASP A 194 24.60 -3.13 -1.40
CA ASP A 194 24.48 -3.67 -2.75
C ASP A 194 23.11 -4.30 -3.02
N VAL A 195 22.52 -4.94 -1.99
CA VAL A 195 21.16 -5.49 -2.07
C VAL A 195 20.14 -4.35 -2.14
N VAL A 196 20.30 -3.31 -1.33
CA VAL A 196 19.43 -2.12 -1.36
C VAL A 196 19.48 -1.46 -2.74
N LYS A 197 20.69 -1.27 -3.29
CA LYS A 197 20.90 -0.70 -4.61
C LYS A 197 20.22 -1.52 -5.71
N ALA A 198 20.44 -2.84 -5.74
CA ALA A 198 19.84 -3.73 -6.72
C ALA A 198 18.30 -3.70 -6.66
N LEU A 199 17.73 -3.65 -5.46
CA LEU A 199 16.28 -3.55 -5.27
C LEU A 199 15.72 -2.21 -5.71
N ARG A 200 16.43 -1.10 -5.47
CA ARG A 200 16.04 0.24 -5.96
C ARG A 200 16.06 0.31 -7.49
N GLU A 201 17.11 -0.20 -8.11
CA GLU A 201 17.22 -0.25 -9.58
C GLU A 201 16.08 -1.08 -10.19
N ALA A 202 15.78 -2.24 -9.62
CA ALA A 202 14.65 -3.08 -10.05
C ALA A 202 13.29 -2.39 -9.88
N ASN A 203 13.17 -1.44 -8.95
CA ASN A 203 11.95 -0.73 -8.58
C ASN A 203 12.03 0.79 -8.85
N ALA A 204 12.74 1.20 -9.90
CA ALA A 204 13.00 2.61 -10.18
C ALA A 204 11.73 3.47 -10.35
N ALA A 205 10.61 2.90 -10.82
CA ALA A 205 9.36 3.65 -10.92
C ALA A 205 8.69 3.83 -9.55
N ASP A 206 8.74 2.81 -8.70
CA ASP A 206 8.29 2.91 -7.30
C ASP A 206 9.13 3.96 -6.55
N LEU A 207 10.43 4.07 -6.83
CA LEU A 207 11.30 5.07 -6.22
C LEU A 207 10.86 6.49 -6.58
N ARG A 208 10.66 6.77 -7.87
CA ARG A 208 10.15 8.07 -8.32
C ARG A 208 8.77 8.41 -7.77
N LEU A 209 7.89 7.42 -7.66
CA LEU A 209 6.58 7.59 -7.03
C LEU A 209 6.70 7.87 -5.52
N TYR A 210 7.61 7.19 -4.83
CA TYR A 210 7.88 7.39 -3.41
C TYR A 210 8.44 8.78 -3.14
N GLU A 211 9.38 9.26 -3.95
CA GLU A 211 9.93 10.63 -3.88
C GLU A 211 8.83 11.68 -4.00
N ALA A 212 7.98 11.58 -5.03
CA ALA A 212 6.82 12.47 -5.20
C ALA A 212 5.84 12.39 -4.02
N GLY A 213 5.64 11.18 -3.46
CA GLY A 213 4.85 10.97 -2.26
C GLY A 213 5.46 11.62 -1.01
N ALA A 214 6.78 11.57 -0.88
CA ALA A 214 7.49 12.19 0.24
C ALA A 214 7.45 13.72 0.17
N GLU A 215 7.59 14.31 -1.03
CA GLU A 215 7.42 15.76 -1.24
C GLU A 215 6.01 16.21 -0.84
N ARG A 216 4.99 15.47 -1.26
CA ARG A 216 3.62 15.76 -0.86
C ARG A 216 3.40 15.59 0.63
N PHE A 217 3.90 14.51 1.22
CA PHE A 217 3.80 14.28 2.65
C PHE A 217 4.43 15.43 3.43
N ALA A 218 5.60 15.92 3.01
CA ALA A 218 6.24 17.08 3.62
C ALA A 218 5.36 18.34 3.53
N ALA A 219 4.73 18.59 2.37
CA ALA A 219 3.78 19.70 2.21
C ALA A 219 2.54 19.55 3.10
N GLN A 220 2.03 18.32 3.27
CA GLN A 220 0.92 18.01 4.17
C GLN A 220 1.28 18.30 5.64
N MET A 221 2.45 17.84 6.09
CA MET A 221 2.91 18.12 7.47
C MET A 221 3.14 19.62 7.70
N LYS A 222 3.71 20.32 6.72
CA LYS A 222 3.87 21.78 6.77
C LYS A 222 2.54 22.51 6.88
N ALA A 223 1.50 22.06 6.18
CA ALA A 223 0.17 22.67 6.22
C ALA A 223 -0.48 22.62 7.61
N ILE A 224 -0.09 21.66 8.46
CA ILE A 224 -0.57 21.52 9.83
C ILE A 224 0.44 22.04 10.88
N GLY A 225 1.44 22.81 10.45
CA GLY A 225 2.44 23.42 11.35
C GLY A 225 3.50 22.46 11.89
N VAL A 226 3.65 21.28 11.30
CA VAL A 226 4.69 20.31 11.66
C VAL A 226 5.80 20.40 10.62
N GLU A 227 6.77 21.29 10.86
CA GLU A 227 7.98 21.38 10.02
C GLU A 227 9.01 20.32 10.45
N GLY A 228 9.80 19.86 9.47
CA GLY A 228 10.67 18.68 9.57
C GLY A 228 11.52 18.62 10.83
N SER A 229 11.09 17.82 11.81
CA SER A 229 12.01 17.22 12.75
C SER A 229 12.87 16.23 11.96
N GLU A 230 14.07 16.63 11.58
CA GLU A 230 15.09 15.75 11.01
C GLU A 230 15.42 14.58 11.98
N ASP A 231 15.07 14.71 13.26
CA ASP A 231 15.25 13.71 14.31
C ASP A 231 14.16 12.61 14.32
N GLY A 232 13.90 12.03 13.16
CA GLY A 232 13.06 10.82 13.00
C GLY A 232 13.68 9.54 13.58
N VAL A 233 14.63 9.64 14.52
CA VAL A 233 15.00 8.50 15.36
C VAL A 233 13.95 8.46 16.45
N GLY A 234 12.94 7.60 16.27
CA GLY A 234 11.96 7.33 17.30
C GLY A 234 12.67 6.95 18.59
N VAL A 235 12.78 7.92 19.51
CA VAL A 235 13.16 7.68 20.89
C VAL A 235 12.00 6.88 21.47
N GLY A 236 12.12 5.56 21.36
CA GLY A 236 11.38 4.65 22.21
C GLY A 236 11.91 4.86 23.61
N ASP A 237 11.34 5.85 24.31
CA ASP A 237 11.49 5.94 25.76
C ASP A 237 10.92 4.65 26.33
N GLY A 238 11.84 3.77 26.72
CA GLY A 238 11.53 2.62 27.53
C GLY A 238 11.19 3.11 28.93
N GLU A 239 9.95 2.82 29.34
CA GLU A 239 9.59 2.42 30.69
C GLU A 239 8.63 1.23 30.60
#